data_AF-A0A7Y2SP52-F1
#
_entry.id   AF-A0A7Y2SP52-F1
#
_cell.length_a   1.000
_cell.length_b   1.000
_cell.length_c   1.000
_cell.angle_alpha   90.00
_cell.angle_beta   90.00
_cell.angle_gamma   90.00
#
_symmetry.space_group_name_H-M   'P 1'
#
loop_
_entity.id
_entity.type
_entity.pdbx_description
1 polymer ?
#
loop_
_entity_poly.entity_id
_entity_poly.type
_entity_poly.pdbx_seq_one_letter_code
_entity_poly.pdbx_strand_id
1 'polypeptide(L)'
;MPTNRDTIIPMERQPADPLAGPDCLGALNALLGDSQRVALILGPIQLADGLRIPTGAALRVPVGHELVVVSGQRLREIMPAGVYSAASWLGQPETELHLVDVREHNLEFDVQQEIYLSYPITAHEQILGLQDLRFGLTYRVLAAERAALDVAQPLLGLYDAALHLLLESLNRAQVDQIMPILERVPGELRARGDCFRLGIGVTKINLIGWPQSANIPQPEPSSDTLLAMLEAQLDELRQRQPPALGQVRPVKDGYMVSVPLIDHKNNVMLLRIICDRSYPQRAPQLSVWLDEQRQDYRPALLDNWKPSDTLASLIDAVIAHAD
;
A
#
# COMPACT_ATOMS: atom_id res chain seq x y z
N MET A 1 16.40 2.58 -59.40
CA MET A 1 17.31 1.86 -58.48
C MET A 1 16.46 1.02 -57.55
N PRO A 2 16.45 -0.31 -57.70
CA PRO A 2 15.75 -1.19 -56.77
C PRO A 2 16.58 -1.33 -55.49
N THR A 3 15.95 -1.10 -54.35
CA THR A 3 16.49 -1.35 -53.02
C THR A 3 16.49 -2.85 -52.75
N ASN A 4 17.67 -3.41 -52.46
CA ASN A 4 17.86 -4.80 -52.04
C ASN A 4 17.01 -5.09 -50.79
N ARG A 5 15.85 -5.72 -51.00
CA ARG A 5 15.00 -6.31 -49.95
C ARG A 5 15.12 -7.85 -49.87
N ASP A 6 16.00 -8.45 -50.68
CA ASP A 6 16.06 -9.89 -50.87
C ASP A 6 17.35 -10.52 -50.33
N THR A 7 17.65 -10.33 -49.05
CA THR A 7 18.66 -11.18 -48.38
C THR A 7 18.31 -11.41 -46.91
N ILE A 8 17.06 -11.81 -46.66
CA ILE A 8 16.77 -12.63 -45.49
C ILE A 8 17.21 -14.04 -45.88
N ILE A 9 18.41 -14.44 -45.49
CA ILE A 9 18.84 -15.83 -45.59
C ILE A 9 17.91 -16.61 -44.64
N PRO A 10 17.08 -17.55 -45.13
CA PRO A 10 16.31 -18.39 -44.23
C PRO A 10 17.29 -19.36 -43.58
N MET A 11 17.76 -19.04 -42.37
CA MET A 11 18.48 -20.02 -41.57
C MET A 11 17.48 -21.09 -41.16
N GLU A 12 17.67 -22.29 -41.69
CA GLU A 12 16.94 -23.49 -41.25
C GLU A 12 17.04 -23.60 -39.72
N ARG A 13 15.89 -23.42 -39.07
CA ARG A 13 15.73 -23.60 -37.64
C ARG A 13 15.66 -25.09 -37.37
N GLN A 14 16.81 -25.73 -37.16
CA GLN A 14 16.80 -26.99 -36.45
C GLN A 14 16.70 -26.69 -34.95
N PRO A 15 15.67 -27.19 -34.23
CA PRO A 15 15.70 -27.16 -32.78
C PRO A 15 16.96 -27.91 -32.34
N ALA A 16 17.81 -27.24 -31.58
CA ALA A 16 18.98 -27.89 -30.99
C ALA A 16 18.50 -29.05 -30.12
N ASP A 17 19.07 -30.23 -30.34
CA ASP A 17 18.84 -31.41 -29.52
C ASP A 17 19.13 -31.06 -28.05
N PRO A 18 18.15 -31.17 -27.13
CA PRO A 18 18.31 -30.75 -25.73
C PRO A 18 19.36 -31.53 -24.94
N LEU A 19 20.04 -32.51 -25.56
CA LEU A 19 21.02 -33.39 -24.95
C LEU A 19 22.49 -33.08 -25.32
N ALA A 20 22.77 -32.06 -26.13
CA ALA A 20 24.14 -31.74 -26.54
C ALA A 20 24.83 -30.69 -25.65
N GLY A 21 25.55 -31.15 -24.61
CA GLY A 21 26.71 -30.47 -24.00
C GLY A 21 26.52 -29.81 -22.62
N PRO A 22 26.80 -30.51 -21.50
CA PRO A 22 26.51 -30.02 -20.14
C PRO A 22 27.50 -29.00 -19.54
N ASP A 23 28.73 -28.86 -20.06
CA ASP A 23 29.81 -28.27 -19.23
C ASP A 23 30.04 -26.75 -19.37
N CYS A 24 29.55 -26.09 -20.43
CA CYS A 24 29.65 -24.62 -20.59
C CYS A 24 28.31 -23.90 -20.43
N LEU A 25 27.19 -24.62 -20.56
CA LEU A 25 25.85 -24.12 -20.21
C LEU A 25 25.78 -23.72 -18.74
N GLY A 26 26.56 -24.38 -17.86
CA GLY A 26 26.57 -24.13 -16.43
C GLY A 26 26.97 -22.71 -16.04
N ALA A 27 27.96 -22.08 -16.68
CA ALA A 27 28.46 -20.76 -16.26
C ALA A 27 27.54 -19.60 -16.67
N LEU A 28 26.99 -19.64 -17.89
CA LEU A 28 26.02 -18.63 -18.36
C LEU A 28 24.66 -18.85 -17.70
N ASN A 29 24.19 -20.10 -17.55
CA ASN A 29 22.96 -20.40 -16.81
C ASN A 29 23.11 -20.16 -15.30
N ALA A 30 24.31 -20.25 -14.71
CA ALA A 30 24.55 -19.87 -13.32
C ALA A 30 24.51 -18.34 -13.16
N LEU A 31 25.14 -17.59 -14.08
CA LEU A 31 25.03 -16.11 -14.13
C LEU A 31 23.58 -15.63 -14.31
N LEU A 32 22.80 -16.30 -15.16
CA LEU A 32 21.38 -16.02 -15.37
C LEU A 32 20.48 -16.61 -14.26
N GLY A 33 20.92 -17.67 -13.59
CA GLY A 33 20.14 -18.41 -12.58
C GLY A 33 20.24 -17.84 -11.16
N ASP A 34 21.39 -17.29 -10.78
CA ASP A 34 21.59 -16.66 -9.45
C ASP A 34 21.02 -15.24 -9.35
N SER A 35 20.65 -14.63 -10.50
CA SER A 35 20.15 -13.26 -10.56
C SER A 35 18.62 -13.14 -10.38
N GLN A 36 17.94 -14.17 -9.84
CA GLN A 36 16.49 -14.18 -9.58
C GLN A 36 16.01 -13.17 -8.52
N ARG A 37 16.88 -12.31 -8.00
CA ARG A 37 16.50 -11.24 -7.08
C ARG A 37 16.28 -9.93 -7.85
N VAL A 38 15.02 -9.66 -8.17
CA VAL A 38 14.44 -8.31 -8.36
C VAL A 38 15.19 -7.40 -9.34
N ALA A 39 15.63 -7.93 -10.48
CA ALA A 39 16.14 -7.12 -11.58
C ALA A 39 15.21 -7.27 -12.78
N LEU A 40 14.49 -6.20 -13.13
CA LEU A 40 13.63 -6.15 -14.33
C LEU A 40 14.41 -6.40 -15.62
N ILE A 41 15.66 -5.93 -15.62
CA ILE A 41 16.63 -6.07 -16.67
C ILE A 41 17.88 -6.61 -15.98
N LEU A 42 18.30 -7.82 -16.37
CA LEU A 42 19.67 -8.22 -16.11
C LEU A 42 20.52 -7.43 -17.10
N GLY A 43 21.30 -6.48 -16.55
CA GLY A 43 22.09 -5.50 -17.31
C GLY A 43 22.98 -6.13 -18.38
N PRO A 44 23.62 -5.31 -19.23
CA PRO A 44 24.31 -5.80 -20.42
C PRO A 44 25.32 -6.88 -20.02
N ILE A 45 25.09 -8.12 -20.46
CA ILE A 45 26.12 -9.13 -20.44
C ILE A 45 27.08 -8.72 -21.55
N GLN A 46 28.04 -7.87 -21.21
CA GLN A 46 29.13 -7.56 -22.12
C GLN A 46 29.89 -8.86 -22.35
N LEU A 47 29.81 -9.35 -23.58
CA LEU A 47 30.72 -10.36 -24.07
C LEU A 47 32.07 -9.68 -24.13
N ALA A 48 32.82 -9.67 -23.02
CA ALA A 48 34.11 -9.02 -22.93
C ALA A 48 34.97 -9.46 -24.12
N ASP A 49 35.76 -8.53 -24.68
CA ASP A 49 36.73 -8.83 -25.73
C ASP A 49 37.62 -9.99 -25.27
N GLY A 50 37.36 -11.18 -25.82
CA GLY A 50 38.08 -12.42 -25.47
C GLY A 50 37.24 -13.52 -24.80
N LEU A 51 35.99 -13.27 -24.38
CA LEU A 51 35.09 -14.32 -23.91
C LEU A 51 34.56 -15.10 -25.12
N ARG A 52 35.34 -16.10 -25.55
CA ARG A 52 34.95 -17.02 -26.62
C ARG A 52 33.81 -17.89 -26.12
N ILE A 53 32.57 -17.45 -26.36
CA ILE A 53 31.45 -18.38 -26.32
C ILE A 53 31.76 -19.48 -27.36
N PRO A 54 31.73 -20.77 -26.99
CA PRO A 54 32.01 -21.84 -27.93
C PRO A 54 31.11 -21.72 -29.17
N THR A 55 31.67 -21.92 -30.36
CA THR A 55 30.91 -22.07 -31.61
C THR A 55 30.04 -23.33 -31.47
N GLY A 56 28.79 -23.14 -31.04
CA GLY A 56 27.89 -24.23 -30.66
C GLY A 56 27.21 -24.05 -29.30
N ALA A 57 27.56 -23.02 -28.52
CA ALA A 57 26.82 -22.70 -27.32
C ALA A 57 25.40 -22.28 -27.66
N ALA A 58 24.45 -22.91 -26.99
CA ALA A 58 23.06 -22.55 -27.05
C ALA A 58 22.74 -21.60 -25.89
N LEU A 59 22.16 -20.46 -26.21
CA LEU A 59 21.60 -19.53 -25.24
C LEU A 59 20.13 -19.87 -25.03
N ARG A 60 19.75 -20.10 -23.77
CA ARG A 60 18.37 -20.39 -23.39
C ARG A 60 17.70 -19.13 -22.86
N VAL A 61 16.61 -18.73 -23.51
CA VAL A 61 15.72 -17.67 -23.04
C VAL A 61 14.56 -18.32 -22.28
N PRO A 62 14.42 -18.10 -20.97
CA PRO A 62 13.35 -18.71 -20.18
C PRO A 62 11.97 -18.15 -20.53
N VAL A 63 10.92 -18.92 -20.21
CA VAL A 63 9.52 -18.46 -20.36
C VAL A 63 9.31 -17.19 -19.53
N GLY A 64 8.60 -16.22 -20.12
CA GLY A 64 8.35 -14.92 -19.50
C GLY A 64 9.51 -13.94 -19.60
N HIS A 65 10.54 -14.26 -20.40
CA HIS A 65 11.63 -13.32 -20.69
C HIS A 65 11.79 -13.16 -22.20
N GLU A 66 12.36 -12.02 -22.58
CA GLU A 66 12.80 -11.72 -23.93
C GLU A 66 14.27 -11.33 -23.90
N LEU A 67 15.06 -11.88 -24.82
CA LEU A 67 16.44 -11.48 -25.01
C LEU A 67 16.51 -10.40 -26.08
N VAL A 68 17.02 -9.24 -25.70
CA VAL A 68 17.26 -8.10 -26.59
C VAL A 68 18.74 -8.05 -26.92
N VAL A 69 19.05 -8.11 -28.22
CA VAL A 69 20.42 -8.00 -28.73
C VAL A 69 20.62 -6.60 -29.28
N VAL A 70 21.61 -5.90 -28.74
CA VAL A 70 21.97 -4.54 -29.13
C VAL A 70 23.40 -4.54 -29.66
N SER A 71 23.67 -3.83 -30.74
CA SER A 71 25.02 -3.70 -31.31
C SER A 71 25.27 -2.23 -31.69
N GLY A 72 26.28 -1.60 -31.10
CA GLY A 72 26.58 -0.18 -31.34
C GLY A 72 25.37 0.74 -31.10
N GLN A 73 24.67 0.55 -29.98
CA GLN A 73 23.43 1.26 -29.58
C GLN A 73 22.19 1.03 -30.48
N ARG A 74 22.26 0.12 -31.46
CA ARG A 74 21.11 -0.22 -32.30
C ARG A 74 20.54 -1.57 -31.92
N LEU A 75 19.22 -1.64 -31.85
CA LEU A 75 18.50 -2.90 -31.74
C LEU A 75 18.82 -3.78 -32.96
N ARG A 76 19.30 -4.99 -32.71
CA ARG A 76 19.52 -6.02 -33.74
C ARG A 76 18.35 -6.98 -33.81
N GLU A 77 18.00 -7.56 -32.67
CA GLU A 77 17.05 -8.65 -32.60
C GLU A 77 16.39 -8.72 -31.22
N ILE A 78 15.13 -9.17 -31.19
CA ILE A 78 14.39 -9.52 -29.98
C ILE A 78 14.01 -10.99 -30.12
N MET A 79 14.40 -11.79 -29.13
CA MET A 79 14.16 -13.22 -29.11
C MET A 79 13.23 -13.59 -27.95
N PRO A 80 12.07 -14.23 -28.21
CA PRO A 80 11.20 -14.73 -27.16
C PRO A 80 11.82 -15.94 -26.43
N ALA A 81 11.05 -16.55 -25.54
CA ALA A 81 11.45 -17.78 -24.87
C ALA A 81 11.80 -18.90 -25.88
N GLY A 82 12.96 -19.52 -25.70
CA GLY A 82 13.49 -20.49 -26.67
C GLY A 82 14.95 -20.84 -26.43
N VAL A 83 15.54 -21.56 -27.37
CA VAL A 83 16.96 -21.92 -27.38
C VAL A 83 17.55 -21.43 -28.70
N TYR A 84 18.61 -20.62 -28.61
CA TYR A 84 19.19 -19.92 -29.75
C TYR A 84 20.69 -20.17 -29.83
N SER A 85 21.24 -20.27 -31.03
CA SER A 85 22.69 -20.42 -31.20
C SER A 85 23.39 -19.09 -30.96
N ALA A 86 24.38 -19.05 -30.06
CA ALA A 86 25.20 -17.88 -29.83
C ALA A 86 26.12 -17.54 -31.02
N ALA A 87 26.26 -18.46 -31.99
CA ALA A 87 27.09 -18.30 -33.17
C ALA A 87 26.70 -17.09 -34.04
N SER A 88 25.43 -16.67 -34.02
CA SER A 88 24.93 -15.55 -34.82
C SER A 88 25.47 -14.18 -34.38
N TRP A 89 25.98 -14.08 -33.14
CA TRP A 89 26.44 -12.82 -32.54
C TRP A 89 27.92 -12.86 -32.15
N LEU A 90 28.52 -14.05 -32.14
CA LEU A 90 29.94 -14.26 -31.90
C LEU A 90 30.80 -13.53 -32.95
N GLY A 91 31.71 -12.68 -32.48
CA GLY A 91 32.66 -11.94 -33.33
C GLY A 91 32.17 -10.58 -33.82
N GLN A 92 30.96 -10.15 -33.43
CA GLN A 92 30.52 -8.77 -33.65
C GLN A 92 30.97 -7.91 -32.46
N PRO A 93 31.91 -6.97 -32.64
CA PRO A 93 32.31 -6.06 -31.57
C PRO A 93 31.10 -5.25 -31.08
N GLU A 94 31.10 -4.88 -29.80
CA GLU A 94 30.06 -4.04 -29.17
C GLU A 94 28.65 -4.66 -29.15
N THR A 95 28.54 -5.99 -29.16
CA THR A 95 27.25 -6.66 -28.96
C THR A 95 26.93 -6.81 -27.48
N GLU A 96 25.81 -6.25 -27.06
CA GLU A 96 25.24 -6.37 -25.72
C GLU A 96 24.00 -7.25 -25.74
N LEU A 97 23.88 -8.10 -24.73
CA LEU A 97 22.75 -8.98 -24.52
C LEU A 97 22.01 -8.52 -23.26
N HIS A 98 20.73 -8.18 -23.41
CA HIS A 98 19.86 -7.73 -22.32
C HIS A 98 18.73 -8.73 -22.15
N LEU A 99 18.65 -9.39 -20.99
CA LEU A 99 17.51 -10.26 -20.69
C LEU A 99 16.45 -9.46 -19.93
N VAL A 100 15.28 -9.32 -20.55
CA VAL A 100 14.18 -8.50 -20.05
C VAL A 100 13.06 -9.41 -19.54
N ASP A 101 12.62 -9.20 -18.31
CA ASP A 101 11.49 -9.93 -17.74
C ASP A 101 10.16 -9.27 -18.18
N VAL A 102 9.38 -9.99 -18.97
CA VAL A 102 8.09 -9.52 -19.52
C VAL A 102 6.88 -10.05 -18.73
N ARG A 103 7.12 -10.72 -17.60
CA ARG A 103 6.04 -11.15 -16.69
C ARG A 103 5.41 -9.96 -15.98
N GLU A 104 4.28 -10.23 -15.32
CA GLU A 104 3.69 -9.25 -14.41
C GLU A 104 4.50 -9.17 -13.12
N HIS A 105 4.77 -7.95 -12.70
CA HIS A 105 5.51 -7.58 -11.50
C HIS A 105 4.67 -6.63 -10.67
N ASN A 106 4.94 -6.60 -9.36
CA ASN A 106 4.33 -5.64 -8.45
C ASN A 106 5.41 -4.68 -7.94
N LEU A 107 5.13 -3.39 -8.05
CA LEU A 107 5.88 -2.32 -7.43
C LEU A 107 5.04 -1.81 -6.25
N GLU A 108 5.58 -1.88 -5.04
CA GLU A 108 4.93 -1.33 -3.86
C GLU A 108 5.61 -0.02 -3.47
N PHE A 109 4.81 0.95 -3.05
CA PHE A 109 5.33 2.21 -2.55
C PHE A 109 4.42 2.86 -1.52
N ASP A 110 5.07 3.57 -0.61
CA ASP A 110 4.44 4.33 0.46
C ASP A 110 4.41 5.81 0.08
N VAL A 111 3.26 6.44 0.31
CA VAL A 111 3.06 7.89 0.21
C VAL A 111 2.78 8.40 1.61
N GLN A 112 3.77 9.04 2.21
CA GLN A 112 3.69 9.53 3.58
C GLN A 112 3.43 11.02 3.58
N GLN A 113 2.44 11.48 4.36
CA GLN A 113 2.21 12.91 4.64
C GLN A 113 2.01 13.83 3.43
N GLU A 114 1.56 13.28 2.28
CA GLU A 114 1.37 14.07 1.04
C GLU A 114 -0.08 14.12 0.56
N ILE A 115 -0.95 13.22 1.05
CA ILE A 115 -2.33 13.11 0.57
C ILE A 115 -3.31 13.63 1.61
N TYR A 116 -4.04 14.68 1.24
CA TYR A 116 -5.17 15.20 2.01
C TYR A 116 -6.46 14.56 1.50
N LEU A 117 -7.09 13.73 2.34
CA LEU A 117 -8.39 13.14 2.05
C LEU A 117 -9.50 13.93 2.75
N SER A 118 -10.62 14.12 2.05
CA SER A 118 -11.82 14.73 2.61
C SER A 118 -12.74 13.67 3.21
N TYR A 119 -13.07 13.85 4.49
CA TYR A 119 -13.99 13.01 5.24
C TYR A 119 -15.31 13.77 5.45
N PRO A 120 -16.45 13.25 4.96
CA PRO A 120 -17.74 13.84 5.26
C PRO A 120 -18.08 13.65 6.75
N ILE A 121 -18.30 14.75 7.47
CA ILE A 121 -18.87 14.71 8.83
C ILE A 121 -20.40 14.76 8.72
N THR A 122 -20.88 15.71 7.93
CA THR A 122 -22.30 15.98 7.67
C THR A 122 -22.50 16.26 6.17
N ALA A 123 -23.73 16.52 5.74
CA ALA A 123 -24.02 16.87 4.35
C ALA A 123 -23.30 18.15 3.88
N HIS A 124 -22.85 19.01 4.79
CA HIS A 124 -22.24 20.31 4.48
C HIS A 124 -20.86 20.52 5.09
N GLU A 125 -20.38 19.61 5.95
CA GLU A 125 -19.10 19.74 6.63
C GLU A 125 -18.15 18.60 6.26
N GLN A 126 -16.89 18.98 6.01
CA GLN A 126 -15.82 18.07 5.63
C GLN A 126 -14.56 18.39 6.45
N ILE A 127 -13.83 17.35 6.83
CA ILE A 127 -12.50 17.47 7.44
C ILE A 127 -11.47 16.99 6.43
N LEU A 128 -10.38 17.75 6.32
CA LEU A 128 -9.20 17.29 5.59
C LEU A 128 -8.28 16.57 6.57
N GLY A 129 -8.09 15.28 6.35
CA GLY A 129 -7.12 14.46 7.07
C GLY A 129 -5.91 14.21 6.20
N LEU A 130 -4.71 14.40 6.76
CA LEU A 130 -3.47 13.95 6.14
C LEU A 130 -3.34 12.44 6.34
N GLN A 131 -3.06 11.70 5.28
CA GLN A 131 -3.08 10.23 5.30
C GLN A 131 -1.81 9.64 4.69
N ASP A 132 -1.28 8.63 5.36
CA ASP A 132 -0.19 7.80 4.86
C ASP A 132 -0.80 6.60 4.13
N LEU A 133 -0.63 6.52 2.81
CA LEU A 133 -1.23 5.48 1.98
C LEU A 133 -0.16 4.59 1.37
N ARG A 134 -0.40 3.28 1.34
CA ARG A 134 0.48 2.31 0.66
C ARG A 134 -0.19 1.76 -0.57
N PHE A 135 0.47 1.92 -1.72
CA PHE A 135 -0.03 1.47 -3.02
C PHE A 135 0.79 0.30 -3.56
N GLY A 136 0.09 -0.54 -4.32
CA GLY A 136 0.67 -1.55 -5.19
C GLY A 136 0.36 -1.18 -6.63
N LEU A 137 1.34 -1.35 -7.50
CA LEU A 137 1.23 -1.14 -8.92
C LEU A 137 1.67 -2.41 -9.62
N THR A 138 0.73 -3.07 -10.29
CA THR A 138 1.00 -4.23 -11.15
C THR A 138 1.34 -3.74 -12.55
N TYR A 139 2.49 -4.15 -13.06
CA TYR A 139 2.99 -3.77 -14.38
C TYR A 139 3.65 -4.94 -15.10
N ARG A 140 3.85 -4.79 -16.41
CA ARG A 140 4.62 -5.71 -17.24
C ARG A 140 5.35 -4.96 -18.34
N VAL A 141 6.49 -5.46 -18.79
CA VAL A 141 7.16 -4.90 -19.97
C VAL A 141 6.36 -5.29 -21.22
N LEU A 142 5.99 -4.30 -22.04
CA LEU A 142 5.27 -4.46 -23.32
C LEU A 142 6.20 -4.38 -24.54
N ALA A 143 7.32 -3.69 -24.40
CA ALA A 143 8.30 -3.46 -25.46
C ALA A 143 9.72 -3.62 -24.90
N ALA A 144 10.24 -4.84 -24.95
CA ALA A 144 11.53 -5.19 -24.34
C ALA A 144 12.69 -4.35 -24.92
N GLU A 145 12.62 -3.97 -26.19
CA GLU A 145 13.64 -3.13 -26.82
C GLU A 145 13.75 -1.75 -26.17
N ARG A 146 12.63 -1.16 -25.73
CA ARG A 146 12.64 0.14 -25.07
C ARG A 146 13.17 0.03 -23.66
N ALA A 147 12.72 -0.99 -22.93
CA ALA A 147 13.20 -1.28 -21.59
C ALA A 147 14.73 -1.53 -21.58
N ALA A 148 15.25 -2.25 -22.58
CA ALA A 148 16.69 -2.55 -22.68
C ALA A 148 17.55 -1.35 -23.09
N LEU A 149 17.05 -0.48 -23.98
CA LEU A 149 17.81 0.67 -24.49
C LEU A 149 17.79 1.88 -23.56
N ASP A 150 16.76 2.03 -22.74
CA ASP A 150 16.63 3.15 -21.81
C ASP A 150 17.33 2.81 -20.48
N VAL A 151 18.62 3.12 -20.40
CA VAL A 151 19.51 2.78 -19.26
C VAL A 151 19.09 3.52 -17.97
N ALA A 152 18.31 4.60 -18.08
CA ALA A 152 17.80 5.35 -16.95
C ALA A 152 16.56 4.66 -16.35
N GLN A 153 16.81 3.59 -15.56
CA GLN A 153 15.86 2.88 -14.69
C GLN A 153 14.37 3.12 -15.03
N PRO A 154 13.78 2.37 -15.99
CA PRO A 154 12.40 2.59 -16.42
C PRO A 154 11.37 2.39 -15.28
N LEU A 155 11.75 1.68 -14.22
CA LEU A 155 10.96 1.57 -12.99
C LEU A 155 10.87 2.88 -12.20
N LEU A 156 11.94 3.67 -12.15
CA LEU A 156 11.94 4.95 -11.45
C LEU A 156 11.05 5.95 -12.19
N GLY A 157 11.15 6.02 -13.52
CA GLY A 157 10.26 6.84 -14.33
C GLY A 157 8.79 6.44 -14.21
N LEU A 158 8.51 5.13 -14.14
CA LEU A 158 7.17 4.62 -13.88
C LEU A 158 6.66 5.00 -12.49
N TYR A 159 7.51 4.86 -11.48
CA TYR A 159 7.23 5.25 -10.10
C TYR A 159 6.86 6.73 -10.01
N ASP A 160 7.70 7.62 -10.55
CA ASP A 160 7.49 9.06 -10.52
C ASP A 160 6.19 9.46 -11.24
N ALA A 161 5.93 8.88 -12.41
CA ALA A 161 4.72 9.14 -13.18
C ALA A 161 3.45 8.67 -12.42
N ALA A 162 3.48 7.48 -11.83
CA ALA A 162 2.38 6.93 -11.06
C ALA A 162 2.14 7.75 -9.78
N LEU A 163 3.20 8.07 -9.04
CA LEU A 163 3.13 8.87 -7.82
C LEU A 163 2.55 10.25 -8.11
N HIS A 164 3.09 10.95 -9.11
CA HIS A 164 2.62 12.28 -9.48
C HIS A 164 1.12 12.28 -9.84
N LEU A 165 0.68 11.30 -10.63
CA LEU A 165 -0.72 11.18 -11.01
C LEU A 165 -1.62 10.82 -9.81
N LEU A 166 -1.16 9.95 -8.92
CA LEU A 166 -1.90 9.62 -7.70
C LEU A 166 -2.05 10.84 -6.79
N LEU A 167 -0.97 11.60 -6.58
CA LEU A 167 -1.02 12.84 -5.80
C LEU A 167 -1.97 13.86 -6.43
N GLU A 168 -1.90 14.05 -7.76
CA GLU A 168 -2.81 14.94 -8.49
C GLU A 168 -4.27 14.53 -8.34
N SER A 169 -4.56 13.22 -8.39
CA SER A 169 -5.92 12.69 -8.40
C SER A 169 -6.53 12.56 -7.01
N LEU A 170 -5.73 12.18 -6.00
CA LEU A 170 -6.20 11.88 -4.65
C LEU A 170 -6.21 13.11 -3.74
N ASN A 171 -5.40 14.14 -4.05
CA ASN A 171 -5.36 15.31 -3.21
C ASN A 171 -6.71 16.05 -3.25
N ARG A 172 -7.38 16.13 -2.09
CA ARG A 172 -8.75 16.62 -1.90
C ARG A 172 -9.86 15.71 -2.44
N ALA A 173 -9.55 14.48 -2.81
CA ALA A 173 -10.57 13.48 -3.10
C ALA A 173 -11.35 13.13 -1.83
N GLN A 174 -12.62 12.79 -1.98
CA GLN A 174 -13.37 12.16 -0.90
C GLN A 174 -12.92 10.70 -0.74
N VAL A 175 -13.01 10.17 0.47
CA VAL A 175 -12.56 8.80 0.78
C VAL A 175 -13.26 7.74 -0.09
N ASP A 176 -14.54 7.92 -0.38
CA ASP A 176 -15.33 7.04 -1.25
C ASP A 176 -14.93 7.11 -2.72
N GLN A 177 -14.23 8.17 -3.14
CA GLN A 177 -13.73 8.35 -4.51
C GLN A 177 -12.39 7.67 -4.77
N ILE A 178 -11.70 7.19 -3.73
CA ILE A 178 -10.34 6.62 -3.88
C ILE A 178 -10.35 5.43 -4.82
N MET A 179 -11.24 4.45 -4.61
CA MET A 179 -11.28 3.26 -5.46
C MET A 179 -11.62 3.60 -6.93
N PRO A 180 -12.65 4.42 -7.24
CA PRO A 180 -12.90 4.91 -8.60
C PRO A 180 -11.74 5.70 -9.23
N ILE A 181 -10.91 6.38 -8.42
CA ILE A 181 -9.70 7.04 -8.90
C ILE A 181 -8.65 6.00 -9.28
N LEU A 182 -8.32 5.07 -8.38
CA LEU A 182 -7.29 4.04 -8.61
C LEU A 182 -7.57 3.18 -9.84
N GLU A 183 -8.84 2.90 -10.14
CA GLU A 183 -9.26 2.16 -11.34
C GLU A 183 -8.99 2.93 -12.66
N ARG A 184 -8.97 4.26 -12.63
CA ARG A 184 -8.74 5.12 -13.80
C ARG A 184 -7.26 5.41 -14.05
N VAL A 185 -6.44 5.43 -13.00
CA VAL A 185 -5.00 5.77 -13.08
C VAL A 185 -4.24 4.97 -14.15
N PRO A 186 -4.39 3.64 -14.30
CA PRO A 186 -3.71 2.90 -15.39
C PRO A 186 -4.08 3.39 -16.80
N GLY A 187 -5.34 3.79 -17.00
CA GLY A 187 -5.81 4.35 -18.26
C GLY A 187 -5.23 5.74 -18.53
N GLU A 188 -5.12 6.57 -17.49
CA GLU A 188 -4.54 7.91 -17.56
C GLU A 188 -3.03 7.88 -17.79
N LEU A 189 -2.28 6.99 -17.11
CA LEU A 189 -0.86 6.74 -17.38
C LEU A 189 -0.61 6.33 -18.84
N ARG A 190 -1.52 5.51 -19.39
CA ARG A 190 -1.45 5.13 -20.81
C ARG A 190 -1.74 6.31 -21.73
N ALA A 191 -2.72 7.14 -21.39
CA ALA A 191 -3.10 8.30 -22.20
C ALA A 191 -2.02 9.39 -22.22
N ARG A 192 -1.29 9.60 -21.12
CA ARG A 192 -0.15 10.52 -21.04
C ARG A 192 1.07 10.04 -21.85
N GLY A 193 1.14 8.75 -22.13
CA GLY A 193 2.20 8.14 -22.93
C GLY A 193 3.48 7.83 -22.15
N ASP A 194 3.51 8.07 -20.84
CA ASP A 194 4.67 7.80 -19.98
C ASP A 194 5.04 6.31 -19.99
N CYS A 195 4.03 5.46 -19.79
CA CYS A 195 4.13 4.01 -19.92
C CYS A 195 4.66 3.55 -21.29
N PHE A 196 4.17 4.18 -22.36
CA PHE A 196 4.57 3.82 -23.72
C PHE A 196 6.04 4.15 -23.98
N ARG A 197 6.52 5.32 -23.54
CA ARG A 197 7.93 5.73 -23.69
C ARG A 197 8.87 4.73 -23.03
N LEU A 198 8.52 4.28 -21.83
CA LEU A 198 9.29 3.32 -21.03
C LEU A 198 9.15 1.86 -21.52
N GLY A 199 8.24 1.59 -22.46
CA GLY A 199 7.93 0.22 -22.88
C GLY A 199 7.26 -0.61 -21.80
N ILE A 200 6.67 0.01 -20.77
CA ILE A 200 6.02 -0.66 -19.64
C ILE A 200 4.51 -0.43 -19.70
N GLY A 201 3.72 -1.46 -19.44
CA GLY A 201 2.28 -1.37 -19.27
C GLY A 201 1.86 -1.57 -17.83
N VAL A 202 1.16 -0.60 -17.26
CA VAL A 202 0.46 -0.77 -15.98
C VAL A 202 -0.88 -1.46 -16.21
N THR A 203 -1.14 -2.53 -15.47
CA THR A 203 -2.38 -3.30 -15.56
C THR A 203 -3.33 -2.95 -14.41
N LYS A 204 -2.80 -2.71 -13.22
CA LYS A 204 -3.60 -2.45 -12.02
C LYS A 204 -2.85 -1.56 -11.03
N ILE A 205 -3.59 -0.72 -10.33
CA ILE A 205 -3.13 -0.09 -9.10
C ILE A 205 -4.12 -0.44 -8.00
N ASN A 206 -3.60 -0.81 -6.84
CA ASN A 206 -4.39 -1.16 -5.67
C ASN A 206 -3.85 -0.45 -4.43
N LEU A 207 -4.75 -0.21 -3.49
CA LEU A 207 -4.38 0.16 -2.15
C LEU A 207 -4.02 -1.12 -1.38
N ILE A 208 -2.79 -1.20 -0.90
CA ILE A 208 -2.29 -2.37 -0.12
C ILE A 208 -2.56 -2.16 1.36
N GLY A 209 -2.41 -0.91 1.83
CA GLY A 209 -2.59 -0.57 3.24
C GLY A 209 -3.37 0.72 3.37
N TRP A 210 -4.43 0.66 4.19
CA TRP A 210 -4.98 1.84 4.83
C TRP A 210 -4.20 2.09 6.11
N PRO A 211 -3.83 3.32 6.45
CA PRO A 211 -3.18 3.59 7.72
C PRO A 211 -4.12 3.15 8.84
N GLN A 212 -3.63 2.28 9.72
CA GLN A 212 -4.37 1.91 10.92
C GLN A 212 -4.46 3.16 11.79
N SER A 213 -5.56 3.90 11.66
CA SER A 213 -5.95 5.02 12.52
C SER A 213 -4.80 5.98 12.84
N ALA A 214 -4.18 6.58 11.83
CA ALA A 214 -3.44 7.82 12.05
C ALA A 214 -4.49 8.91 12.30
N ASN A 215 -4.68 9.30 13.56
CA ASN A 215 -5.36 10.51 14.05
C ASN A 215 -6.19 11.23 12.99
N ILE A 216 -7.29 10.64 12.51
CA ILE A 216 -8.32 11.46 11.89
C ILE A 216 -8.75 12.34 13.05
N PRO A 217 -8.54 13.67 13.01
CA PRO A 217 -9.04 14.53 14.05
C PRO A 217 -10.55 14.36 14.00
N GLN A 218 -11.08 13.54 14.90
CA GLN A 218 -12.51 13.46 15.08
C GLN A 218 -12.92 14.87 15.48
N PRO A 219 -13.89 15.46 14.78
CA PRO A 219 -14.37 16.78 15.16
C PRO A 219 -14.77 16.67 16.63
N GLU A 220 -14.20 17.54 17.48
CA GLU A 220 -14.64 17.61 18.86
C GLU A 220 -16.17 17.81 18.81
N PRO A 221 -16.96 16.92 19.43
CA PRO A 221 -18.40 17.12 19.45
C PRO A 221 -18.67 18.50 20.01
N SER A 222 -19.59 19.24 19.36
CA SER A 222 -20.05 20.50 19.92
C SER A 222 -20.55 20.27 21.36
N SER A 223 -20.46 21.28 22.22
CA SER A 223 -20.94 21.15 23.61
C SER A 223 -22.37 20.60 23.69
N ASP A 224 -23.24 21.02 22.77
CA ASP A 224 -24.64 20.56 22.71
C ASP A 224 -24.73 19.08 22.29
N THR A 225 -23.91 18.64 21.33
CA THR A 225 -23.82 17.23 20.92
C THR A 225 -23.31 16.35 22.06
N LEU A 226 -22.28 16.80 22.77
CA LEU A 226 -21.70 16.07 23.90
C LEU A 226 -22.71 15.93 25.04
N LEU A 227 -23.44 17.01 25.37
CA LEU A 227 -24.51 16.96 26.36
C LEU A 227 -25.61 15.97 25.96
N ALA A 228 -26.12 16.06 24.73
CA ALA A 228 -27.16 15.17 24.23
C ALA A 228 -26.73 13.69 24.24
N MET A 229 -25.46 13.41 23.90
CA MET A 229 -24.90 12.06 23.98
C MET A 229 -24.84 11.55 25.43
N LEU A 230 -24.36 12.37 26.38
CA LEU A 230 -24.26 11.99 27.79
C LEU A 230 -25.64 11.80 28.44
N GLU A 231 -26.61 12.64 28.09
CA GLU A 231 -28.00 12.50 28.54
C GLU A 231 -28.64 11.22 28.01
N ALA A 232 -28.47 10.90 26.72
CA ALA A 232 -28.96 9.65 26.15
C ALA A 232 -28.35 8.41 26.82
N GLN A 233 -27.04 8.41 27.11
CA GLN A 233 -26.39 7.31 27.83
C GLN A 233 -26.90 7.18 29.27
N LEU A 234 -27.20 8.30 29.95
CA LEU A 234 -27.84 8.28 31.27
C LEU A 234 -29.27 7.77 31.23
N ASP A 235 -30.04 8.09 30.20
CA ASP A 235 -31.39 7.55 30.03
C ASP A 235 -31.38 6.04 29.82
N GLU A 236 -30.43 5.51 29.04
CA GLU A 236 -30.23 4.07 28.91
C GLU A 236 -29.89 3.41 30.26
N LEU A 237 -29.02 4.04 31.06
CA LEU A 237 -28.69 3.58 32.41
C LEU A 237 -29.90 3.57 33.35
N ARG A 238 -30.73 4.63 33.32
CA ARG A 238 -31.97 4.73 34.12
C ARG A 238 -32.94 3.60 33.78
N GLN A 239 -33.01 3.19 32.51
CA GLN A 239 -33.85 2.07 32.08
C GLN A 239 -33.34 0.72 32.58
N ARG A 240 -32.01 0.55 32.68
CA ARG A 240 -31.39 -0.71 33.12
C ARG A 240 -31.38 -0.88 34.64
N GLN A 241 -31.22 0.21 35.40
CA GLN A 241 -31.05 0.17 36.86
C GLN A 241 -31.85 1.26 37.60
N PRO A 242 -33.16 1.09 37.81
CA PRO A 242 -33.91 1.94 38.74
C PRO A 242 -33.43 1.69 40.18
N PRO A 243 -33.10 2.71 41.01
CA PRO A 243 -33.38 4.15 40.88
C PRO A 243 -32.12 5.03 40.63
N ALA A 244 -31.22 4.65 39.70
CA ALA A 244 -30.02 5.43 39.39
C ALA A 244 -30.36 6.83 38.82
N LEU A 245 -30.53 7.82 39.69
CA LEU A 245 -30.73 9.23 39.34
C LEU A 245 -29.40 9.87 38.97
N GLY A 246 -28.83 9.44 37.83
CA GLY A 246 -27.64 10.07 37.28
C GLY A 246 -27.90 11.54 36.90
N GLN A 247 -26.94 12.42 37.15
CA GLN A 247 -26.99 13.85 36.79
C GLN A 247 -25.79 14.23 35.92
N VAL A 248 -26.02 14.99 34.85
CA VAL A 248 -24.96 15.67 34.08
C VAL A 248 -24.86 17.11 34.56
N ARG A 249 -23.64 17.61 34.78
CA ARG A 249 -23.39 19.03 35.07
C ARG A 249 -22.23 19.54 34.22
N PRO A 250 -22.30 20.77 33.69
CA PRO A 250 -21.17 21.37 32.99
C PRO A 250 -20.02 21.64 33.96
N VAL A 251 -18.79 21.46 33.49
CA VAL A 251 -17.54 21.83 34.18
C VAL A 251 -16.65 22.60 33.20
N LYS A 252 -15.54 23.20 33.70
CA LYS A 252 -14.70 24.14 32.94
C LYS A 252 -14.33 23.65 31.53
N ASP A 253 -14.05 22.36 31.37
CA ASP A 253 -13.55 21.76 30.12
C ASP A 253 -14.36 20.54 29.65
N GLY A 254 -15.66 20.45 30.02
CA GLY A 254 -16.51 19.35 29.61
C GLY A 254 -17.73 19.15 30.51
N TYR A 255 -18.08 17.90 30.78
CA TYR A 255 -19.23 17.54 31.60
C TYR A 255 -18.84 16.53 32.68
N MET A 256 -19.44 16.69 33.85
CA MET A 256 -19.36 15.73 34.94
C MET A 256 -20.68 14.96 35.04
N VAL A 257 -20.59 13.63 34.93
CA VAL A 257 -21.68 12.70 35.17
C VAL A 257 -21.55 12.16 36.59
N SER A 258 -22.57 12.35 37.41
CA SER A 258 -22.66 11.84 38.78
C SER A 258 -23.69 10.73 38.85
N VAL A 259 -23.30 9.52 39.25
CA VAL A 259 -24.19 8.35 39.33
C VAL A 259 -24.17 7.78 40.75
N PRO A 260 -25.28 7.87 41.50
CA PRO A 260 -25.39 7.14 42.76
C PRO A 260 -25.62 5.66 42.47
N LEU A 261 -24.82 4.81 43.10
CA LEU A 261 -24.96 3.36 43.11
C LEU A 261 -25.23 2.88 44.53
N ILE A 262 -25.89 1.73 44.64
CA ILE A 262 -26.10 1.04 45.91
C ILE A 262 -25.29 -0.26 45.84
N ASP A 263 -24.40 -0.47 46.80
CA ASP A 263 -23.64 -1.74 46.90
C ASP A 263 -24.52 -2.88 47.47
N HIS A 264 -23.99 -4.10 47.50
CA HIS A 264 -24.71 -5.26 48.06
C HIS A 264 -24.97 -5.17 49.58
N LYS A 265 -24.31 -4.24 50.29
CA LYS A 265 -24.50 -3.95 51.72
C LYS A 265 -25.46 -2.77 51.94
N ASN A 266 -26.08 -2.25 50.88
CA ASN A 266 -26.99 -1.12 50.91
C ASN A 266 -26.32 0.23 51.28
N ASN A 267 -25.00 0.35 51.07
CA ASN A 267 -24.29 1.63 51.14
C ASN A 267 -24.43 2.39 49.82
N VAL A 268 -24.48 3.72 49.91
CA VAL A 268 -24.54 4.58 48.72
C VAL A 268 -23.13 4.95 48.29
N MET A 269 -22.73 4.48 47.11
CA MET A 269 -21.52 4.91 46.42
C MET A 269 -21.87 6.00 45.41
N LEU A 270 -21.06 7.06 45.34
CA LEU A 270 -21.21 8.09 44.32
C LEU A 270 -20.06 8.00 43.31
N LEU A 271 -20.41 7.66 42.07
CA LEU A 271 -19.50 7.75 40.93
C LEU A 271 -19.49 9.17 40.38
N ARG A 272 -18.30 9.72 40.15
CA ARG A 272 -18.09 10.94 39.39
C ARG A 272 -17.23 10.64 38.17
N ILE A 273 -17.79 10.87 36.99
CA ILE A 273 -17.15 10.63 35.71
C ILE A 273 -17.01 11.98 35.01
N ILE A 274 -15.79 12.40 34.70
CA ILE A 274 -15.52 13.65 34.00
C ILE A 274 -15.18 13.32 32.55
N CYS A 275 -16.04 13.76 31.64
CA CYS A 275 -15.86 13.68 30.20
C CYS A 275 -15.39 15.05 29.70
N ASP A 276 -14.16 15.13 29.21
CA ASP A 276 -13.70 16.33 28.52
C ASP A 276 -14.31 16.43 27.11
N ARG A 277 -14.00 17.50 26.38
CA ARG A 277 -14.49 17.70 25.00
C ARG A 277 -14.02 16.63 24.02
N SER A 278 -12.98 15.87 24.36
CA SER A 278 -12.45 14.80 23.52
C SER A 278 -13.19 13.48 23.73
N TYR A 279 -14.13 13.38 24.68
CA TYR A 279 -14.98 12.20 24.85
C TYR A 279 -15.87 11.97 23.60
N PRO A 280 -16.02 10.72 23.10
CA PRO A 280 -15.54 9.45 23.66
C PRO A 280 -14.14 9.02 23.19
N GLN A 281 -13.40 9.85 22.46
CA GLN A 281 -12.09 9.49 21.90
C GLN A 281 -11.00 9.35 22.95
N ARG A 282 -11.16 10.06 24.07
CA ARG A 282 -10.31 9.92 25.24
C ARG A 282 -11.10 9.32 26.39
N ALA A 283 -10.43 8.46 27.16
CA ALA A 283 -10.99 7.88 28.38
C ALA A 283 -11.44 8.99 29.34
N PRO A 284 -12.66 8.87 29.92
CA PRO A 284 -13.11 9.81 30.93
C PRO A 284 -12.30 9.63 32.23
N GLN A 285 -12.27 10.65 33.07
CA GLN A 285 -11.71 10.52 34.42
C GLN A 285 -12.76 9.97 35.37
N LEU A 286 -12.41 8.94 36.13
CA LEU A 286 -13.30 8.33 37.11
C LEU A 286 -12.85 8.66 38.53
N SER A 287 -13.80 8.90 39.42
CA SER A 287 -13.58 8.95 40.87
C SER A 287 -14.77 8.33 41.60
N VAL A 288 -14.49 7.43 42.55
CA VAL A 288 -15.49 6.76 43.37
C VAL A 288 -15.49 7.40 44.75
N TRP A 289 -16.66 7.68 45.30
CA TRP A 289 -16.83 8.21 46.65
C TRP A 289 -17.68 7.23 47.45
N LEU A 290 -17.16 6.77 48.60
CA LEU A 290 -17.85 5.93 49.57
C LEU A 290 -17.83 6.67 50.91
N ASP A 291 -19.00 6.88 51.51
CA ASP A 291 -19.14 7.59 52.80
C ASP A 291 -18.39 8.93 52.83
N GLU A 292 -18.57 9.74 51.78
CA GLU A 292 -17.92 11.05 51.59
C GLU A 292 -16.39 11.02 51.45
N GLN A 293 -15.78 9.83 51.42
CA GLN A 293 -14.35 9.66 51.16
C GLN A 293 -14.10 9.23 49.72
N ARG A 294 -13.19 9.96 49.06
CA ARG A 294 -12.72 9.60 47.72
C ARG A 294 -11.86 8.34 47.81
N GLN A 295 -12.21 7.34 47.01
CA GLN A 295 -11.43 6.14 46.80
C GLN A 295 -10.71 6.24 45.46
N ASP A 296 -9.43 5.86 45.43
CA ASP A 296 -8.67 5.73 44.20
C ASP A 296 -9.02 4.39 43.55
N TYR A 297 -9.95 4.42 42.59
CA TYR A 297 -10.37 3.26 41.81
C TYR A 297 -10.19 3.54 40.32
N ARG A 298 -9.49 2.66 39.62
CA ARG A 298 -9.21 2.76 38.18
C ARG A 298 -9.46 1.41 37.51
N PRO A 299 -10.64 1.17 36.91
CA PRO A 299 -10.96 -0.08 36.24
C PRO A 299 -10.09 -0.26 34.99
N ALA A 300 -9.74 -1.51 34.67
CA ALA A 300 -8.92 -1.87 33.50
C ALA A 300 -9.53 -1.40 32.16
N LEU A 301 -10.84 -1.13 32.13
CA LEU A 301 -11.52 -0.54 30.99
C LEU A 301 -10.97 0.86 30.65
N LEU A 302 -10.60 1.67 31.64
CA LEU A 302 -10.03 3.00 31.38
C LEU A 302 -8.63 2.94 30.77
N ASP A 303 -7.86 1.89 31.08
CA ASP A 303 -6.51 1.70 30.51
C ASP A 303 -6.56 1.19 29.07
N ASN A 304 -7.68 0.60 28.65
CA ASN A 304 -7.89 0.07 27.30
C ASN A 304 -9.11 0.71 26.62
N TRP A 305 -9.41 1.96 26.97
CA TRP A 305 -10.59 2.67 26.51
C TRP A 305 -10.62 2.81 24.99
N LYS A 306 -11.76 2.48 24.39
CA LYS A 306 -12.04 2.63 22.97
C LYS A 306 -13.21 3.60 22.76
N PRO A 307 -13.28 4.30 21.63
CA PRO A 307 -14.42 5.16 21.28
C PRO A 307 -15.78 4.45 21.26
N SER A 308 -15.77 3.12 21.08
CA SER A 308 -16.95 2.27 21.14
C SER A 308 -17.44 1.98 22.56
N ASP A 309 -16.63 2.25 23.58
CA ASP A 309 -16.98 2.02 24.98
C ASP A 309 -17.94 3.11 25.47
N THR A 310 -18.83 2.75 26.39
CA THR A 310 -19.89 3.63 26.89
C THR A 310 -19.75 3.88 28.39
N LEU A 311 -20.38 4.96 28.89
CA LEU A 311 -20.49 5.17 30.33
C LEU A 311 -21.17 3.98 31.03
N ALA A 312 -22.12 3.32 30.36
CA ALA A 312 -22.77 2.13 30.89
C ALA A 312 -21.77 0.98 31.10
N SER A 313 -20.91 0.73 30.12
CA SER A 313 -19.86 -0.29 30.22
C SER A 313 -18.89 0.01 31.37
N LEU A 314 -18.56 1.29 31.57
CA LEU A 314 -17.71 1.73 32.68
C LEU A 314 -18.37 1.53 34.05
N ILE A 315 -19.67 1.83 34.16
CA ILE A 315 -20.44 1.66 35.40
C ILE A 315 -20.61 0.17 35.72
N ASP A 316 -20.94 -0.65 34.71
CA ASP A 316 -21.02 -2.11 34.86
C ASP A 316 -19.68 -2.69 35.36
N ALA A 317 -18.54 -2.18 34.86
CA ALA A 317 -17.21 -2.57 35.31
C ALA A 317 -16.88 -2.12 36.76
N VAL A 318 -17.48 -1.02 37.25
CA VAL A 318 -17.36 -0.63 38.66
C VAL A 318 -18.22 -1.56 39.53
N ILE A 319 -19.47 -1.79 39.15
CA ILE A 319 -20.41 -2.62 39.91
C ILE A 319 -19.86 -4.03 40.10
N ALA A 320 -19.35 -4.64 39.02
CA ALA A 320 -18.77 -5.98 39.06
C ALA A 320 -17.54 -6.12 39.98
N HIS A 321 -16.91 -5.01 40.38
CA HIS A 321 -15.78 -5.01 41.32
C HIS A 321 -16.18 -4.63 42.74
N ALA A 322 -17.37 -4.04 42.92
CA ALA A 322 -17.90 -3.69 44.23
C ALA A 322 -18.50 -4.90 44.96
N ASP A 323 -18.68 -6.04 44.26
CA ASP A 323 -19.04 -7.35 44.79
C ASP A 323 -17.82 -8.13 45.30
#